data_AF-A0A7V8Z6K3-F1
#
_entry.id   AF-A0A7V8Z6K3-F1
#
_cell.length_a   1.000
_cell.length_b   1.000
_cell.length_c   1.000
_cell.angle_alpha   90.00
_cell.angle_beta   90.00
_cell.angle_gamma   90.00
#
_symmetry.space_group_name_H-M   'P 1'
#
loop_
_entity.id
_entity.type
_entity.pdbx_description
1 polymer ?
#
loop_
_entity_poly.entity_id
_entity_poly.type
_entity_poly.pdbx_seq_one_letter_code
_entity_poly.pdbx_strand_id
1 'polypeptide(L)'
;MSRADPKHGRWILPLVVAGIIGFTYLFVTALPPAPVAPSDTTVASADTSEPPRAATSTTLPPAQAAFLAAVDDLASRTAAMAEEAQTINTNYDDDTANSADTNAAFTDLVARSEALAAEIAALEVPQRATDVWAGVIQAATEFAAAAAAMLDGFANQPGSEGRLAALDQYTTAAAAMAGGFADARPAITG
;
A
#
# COMPACT_ATOMS: atom_id res chain seq x y z
N MET A 1 -19.21 13.24 -43.78
CA MET A 1 -20.01 12.87 -42.60
C MET A 1 -19.17 11.92 -41.77
N SER A 2 -18.63 12.40 -40.66
CA SER A 2 -17.65 11.65 -39.85
C SER A 2 -18.29 10.47 -39.14
N ARG A 3 -17.54 9.37 -39.18
CA ARG A 3 -17.76 8.11 -38.47
C ARG A 3 -17.96 8.36 -36.98
N ALA A 4 -18.98 7.71 -36.41
CA ALA A 4 -19.19 7.65 -34.97
C ALA A 4 -17.99 6.96 -34.29
N ASP A 5 -17.36 7.67 -33.36
CA ASP A 5 -16.33 7.13 -32.47
C ASP A 5 -17.02 6.46 -31.26
N PRO A 6 -16.84 5.16 -31.00
CA PRO A 6 -17.41 4.51 -29.83
C PRO A 6 -16.59 4.94 -28.61
N LYS A 7 -17.25 5.58 -27.63
CA LYS A 7 -16.64 5.95 -26.33
C LYS A 7 -16.19 4.68 -25.57
N HIS A 8 -14.95 4.25 -25.78
CA HIS A 8 -14.34 3.07 -25.15
C HIS A 8 -14.18 3.21 -23.63
N GLY A 9 -14.28 4.43 -23.08
CA GLY A 9 -14.13 4.71 -21.64
C GLY A 9 -15.26 4.21 -20.73
N ARG A 10 -16.40 3.73 -21.26
CA ARG A 10 -17.54 3.27 -20.41
C ARG A 10 -17.46 1.81 -19.97
N TRP A 11 -16.54 1.03 -20.54
CA TRP A 11 -16.38 -0.39 -20.22
C TRP A 11 -15.26 -0.68 -19.22
N ILE A 12 -14.35 0.28 -19.00
CA ILE A 12 -13.22 0.09 -18.08
C ILE A 12 -13.69 0.07 -16.62
N LEU A 13 -14.65 0.94 -16.25
CA LEU A 13 -15.18 1.04 -14.89
C LEU A 13 -15.81 -0.28 -14.38
N PRO A 14 -16.72 -0.96 -15.11
CA PRO A 14 -17.25 -2.26 -14.65
C PRO A 14 -16.17 -3.36 -14.59
N LEU A 15 -15.11 -3.28 -15.41
CA LEU A 15 -14.00 -4.23 -15.40
C LEU A 15 -13.12 -4.07 -14.14
N VAL A 16 -12.84 -2.83 -13.75
CA VAL A 16 -12.07 -2.50 -12.54
C VAL A 16 -12.82 -2.94 -11.29
N VAL A 17 -14.14 -2.68 -11.23
CA VAL A 17 -14.98 -3.13 -10.11
C VAL A 17 -14.99 -4.66 -10.00
N ALA A 18 -15.07 -5.39 -11.12
CA ALA A 18 -14.99 -6.85 -11.12
C ALA A 18 -13.61 -7.35 -10.63
N GLY A 19 -12.53 -6.65 -10.98
CA GLY A 19 -11.17 -6.94 -10.51
C GLY A 19 -11.01 -6.75 -8.99
N ILE A 20 -11.54 -5.65 -8.44
CA ILE A 20 -11.51 -5.36 -7.00
C ILE A 20 -12.28 -6.44 -6.23
N ILE A 21 -13.49 -6.77 -6.66
CA ILE A 21 -14.31 -7.82 -6.02
C ILE A 21 -13.59 -9.18 -6.06
N GLY A 22 -12.93 -9.51 -7.18
CA GLY A 22 -12.14 -10.74 -7.32
C GLY A 22 -10.94 -10.79 -6.38
N PHE A 23 -10.23 -9.66 -6.23
CA PHE A 23 -9.09 -9.56 -5.31
C PHE A 23 -9.52 -9.71 -3.85
N THR A 24 -10.62 -9.05 -3.45
CA THR A 24 -11.19 -9.21 -2.10
C THR A 24 -11.64 -10.66 -1.84
N TYR A 25 -12.23 -11.33 -2.83
CA TYR A 25 -12.64 -12.74 -2.70
C TYR A 25 -11.45 -13.68 -2.50
N LEU A 26 -10.37 -13.51 -3.28
CA LEU A 26 -9.14 -14.28 -3.11
C LEU A 26 -8.48 -14.02 -1.74
N PHE A 27 -8.47 -12.77 -1.28
CA PHE A 27 -7.97 -12.44 0.05
C PHE A 27 -8.77 -13.15 1.15
N VAL A 28 -10.11 -13.16 1.08
CA VAL A 28 -10.98 -13.80 2.09
C VAL A 28 -10.90 -15.34 2.04
N THR A 29 -10.85 -15.93 0.85
CA THR A 29 -10.73 -17.40 0.70
C THR A 29 -9.32 -17.93 1.00
N ALA A 30 -8.31 -17.07 1.03
CA ALA A 30 -6.95 -17.41 1.44
C ALA A 30 -6.72 -17.41 2.95
N LEU A 31 -7.70 -16.98 3.76
CA LEU A 31 -7.62 -17.23 5.21
C LEU A 31 -7.82 -18.72 5.47
N PRO A 32 -6.91 -19.41 6.18
CA PRO A 32 -7.16 -20.76 6.64
C PRO A 32 -8.43 -20.73 7.51
N PRO A 33 -9.34 -21.72 7.38
CA PRO A 33 -10.50 -21.80 8.26
C PRO A 33 -9.99 -21.79 9.69
N ALA A 34 -10.45 -20.81 10.47
CA ALA A 34 -10.12 -20.75 11.88
C ALA A 34 -10.45 -22.12 12.49
N PRO A 35 -9.49 -22.81 13.14
CA PRO A 35 -9.80 -24.03 13.84
C PRO A 35 -10.79 -23.66 14.95
N VAL A 36 -12.07 -23.95 14.72
CA VAL A 36 -13.04 -24.05 15.81
C VAL A 36 -12.53 -25.19 16.69
N ALA A 37 -11.83 -24.84 17.76
CA ALA A 37 -11.55 -25.81 18.80
C ALA A 37 -12.91 -26.31 19.31
N PRO A 38 -13.22 -27.61 19.23
CA PRO A 38 -14.33 -28.14 19.97
C PRO A 38 -13.97 -27.99 21.46
N SER A 39 -14.72 -27.15 22.17
CA SER A 39 -14.74 -27.19 23.64
C SER A 39 -15.51 -28.43 24.08
N ASP A 40 -14.93 -29.61 23.86
CA ASP A 40 -15.37 -30.83 24.51
C ASP A 40 -14.71 -30.92 25.87
N THR A 41 -15.38 -30.34 26.87
CA THR A 41 -15.13 -30.70 28.27
C THR A 41 -15.77 -32.06 28.50
N THR A 42 -14.99 -33.15 28.49
CA THR A 42 -15.36 -34.38 29.18
C THR A 42 -14.11 -35.12 29.66
N VAL A 43 -14.16 -35.54 30.93
CA VAL A 43 -13.07 -36.04 31.78
C VAL A 43 -12.76 -37.52 31.49
N ALA A 44 -11.49 -37.93 31.45
CA ALA A 44 -10.99 -39.21 32.01
C ALA A 44 -9.47 -39.39 31.87
N SER A 45 -8.86 -39.88 32.95
CA SER A 45 -7.43 -40.19 33.18
C SER A 45 -6.85 -41.31 32.31
N ALA A 46 -5.54 -41.25 32.01
CA ALA A 46 -4.58 -42.34 32.23
C ALA A 46 -3.14 -41.89 31.91
N ASP A 47 -2.21 -42.29 32.78
CA ASP A 47 -0.74 -42.21 32.64
C ASP A 47 -0.22 -42.63 31.26
N THR A 48 0.69 -41.84 30.69
CA THR A 48 1.89 -42.35 30.01
C THR A 48 2.96 -41.25 30.03
N SER A 49 4.11 -41.56 30.61
CA SER A 49 5.31 -40.74 30.63
C SER A 49 5.88 -40.59 29.21
N GLU A 50 5.77 -39.41 28.61
CA GLU A 50 6.61 -38.96 27.50
C GLU A 50 7.51 -37.83 28.05
N PRO A 51 8.84 -37.85 27.86
CA PRO A 51 9.68 -36.72 28.22
C PRO A 51 9.18 -35.48 27.44
N PRO A 52 9.15 -34.29 28.05
CA PRO A 52 8.63 -33.11 27.36
C PRO A 52 9.45 -32.88 26.10
N ARG A 53 8.82 -33.08 24.93
CA ARG A 53 9.34 -32.60 23.66
C ARG A 53 9.54 -31.10 23.84
N ALA A 54 10.79 -30.65 23.79
CA ALA A 54 11.11 -29.23 23.84
C ALA A 54 10.35 -28.55 22.71
N ALA A 55 9.28 -27.82 23.05
CA ALA A 55 8.63 -26.92 22.12
C ALA A 55 9.64 -25.80 21.86
N THR A 56 10.36 -25.87 20.75
CA THR A 56 11.08 -24.71 20.23
C THR A 56 10.02 -23.71 19.77
N SER A 57 9.63 -22.81 20.67
CA SER A 57 8.87 -21.62 20.29
C SER A 57 9.79 -20.75 19.45
N THR A 58 9.68 -20.83 18.13
CA THR A 58 10.36 -19.90 17.22
C THR A 58 9.59 -18.57 17.25
N THR A 59 9.74 -17.83 18.33
CA THR A 59 9.29 -16.44 18.39
C THR A 59 10.28 -15.61 17.62
N LEU A 60 9.81 -14.87 16.61
CA LEU A 60 10.64 -13.94 15.85
C LEU A 60 11.34 -12.96 16.81
N PRO A 61 12.63 -12.63 16.61
CA PRO A 61 13.32 -11.62 17.41
C PRO A 61 12.52 -10.31 17.48
N PRO A 62 12.41 -9.63 18.65
CA PRO A 62 11.57 -8.45 18.81
C PRO A 62 11.84 -7.32 17.81
N ALA A 63 13.12 -7.09 17.45
CA ALA A 63 13.49 -6.08 16.46
C ALA A 63 12.97 -6.41 15.05
N GLN A 64 12.96 -7.69 14.68
CA GLN A 64 12.43 -8.13 13.38
C GLN A 64 10.89 -8.01 13.36
N ALA A 65 10.22 -8.34 14.46
CA ALA A 65 8.78 -8.15 14.58
C ALA A 65 8.39 -6.67 14.51
N ALA A 66 9.16 -5.79 15.17
CA ALA A 66 8.95 -4.34 15.13
C ALA A 66 9.13 -3.78 13.71
N PHE A 67 10.17 -4.21 12.99
CA PHE A 67 10.37 -3.81 11.60
C PHE A 67 9.20 -4.26 10.71
N LEU A 68 8.74 -5.50 10.82
CA LEU A 68 7.61 -5.99 10.02
C LEU A 68 6.32 -5.19 10.31
N ALA A 69 6.07 -4.85 11.58
CA ALA A 69 4.95 -3.98 11.93
C ALA A 69 5.08 -2.57 11.33
N ALA A 70 6.30 -2.02 11.29
CA ALA A 70 6.56 -0.73 10.64
C ALA A 70 6.34 -0.81 9.13
N VAL A 71 6.78 -1.89 8.47
CA VAL A 71 6.52 -2.12 7.04
C VAL A 71 5.03 -2.19 6.74
N ASP A 72 4.25 -2.85 7.59
CA ASP A 72 2.80 -2.98 7.40
C ASP A 72 2.08 -1.64 7.53
N ASP A 73 2.48 -0.84 8.51
CA ASP A 73 1.96 0.50 8.72
C ASP A 73 2.34 1.45 7.56
N LEU A 74 3.60 1.42 7.13
CA LEU A 74 4.09 2.18 5.97
C LEU A 74 3.33 1.80 4.69
N ALA A 75 3.16 0.50 4.42
CA ALA A 75 2.43 0.00 3.26
C ALA A 75 0.98 0.48 3.26
N SER A 76 0.31 0.44 4.41
CA SER A 76 -1.06 0.93 4.58
C SER A 76 -1.15 2.43 4.30
N ARG A 77 -0.24 3.23 4.86
CA ARG A 77 -0.21 4.69 4.65
C ARG A 77 0.08 5.05 3.19
N THR A 78 1.04 4.39 2.55
CA THR A 78 1.33 4.58 1.12
C THR A 78 0.08 4.31 0.27
N ALA A 79 -0.63 3.22 0.52
CA ALA A 79 -1.84 2.88 -0.22
C ALA A 79 -2.95 3.93 -0.03
N ALA A 80 -3.19 4.33 1.23
CA ALA A 80 -4.19 5.36 1.55
C ALA A 80 -3.87 6.71 0.85
N MET A 81 -2.60 7.11 0.82
CA MET A 81 -2.19 8.34 0.15
C MET A 81 -2.33 8.26 -1.37
N ALA A 82 -2.07 7.10 -1.99
CA ALA A 82 -2.29 6.89 -3.42
C ALA A 82 -3.80 6.95 -3.80
N GLU A 83 -4.69 6.44 -2.94
CA GLU A 83 -6.14 6.58 -3.11
C GLU A 83 -6.60 8.03 -2.91
N GLU A 84 -6.03 8.73 -1.93
CA GLU A 84 -6.33 10.12 -1.68
C GLU A 84 -5.91 11.02 -2.86
N ALA A 85 -4.73 10.79 -3.45
CA ALA A 85 -4.30 11.50 -4.65
C ALA A 85 -5.30 11.36 -5.80
N GLN A 86 -5.85 10.16 -6.02
CA GLN A 86 -6.92 9.93 -7.00
C GLN A 86 -8.20 10.66 -6.63
N THR A 87 -8.55 10.68 -5.34
CA THR A 87 -9.74 11.36 -4.82
C THR A 87 -9.65 12.87 -5.01
N ILE A 88 -8.49 13.49 -4.73
CA ILE A 88 -8.26 14.92 -4.96
C ILE A 88 -8.45 15.26 -6.45
N ASN A 89 -7.85 14.46 -7.34
CA ASN A 89 -7.99 14.63 -8.78
C ASN A 89 -9.45 14.51 -9.23
N THR A 90 -10.14 13.45 -8.79
CA THR A 90 -11.54 13.18 -9.15
C THR A 90 -12.45 14.28 -8.65
N ASN A 91 -12.28 14.74 -7.41
CA ASN A 91 -13.11 15.79 -6.84
C ASN A 91 -12.97 17.11 -7.59
N TYR A 92 -11.76 17.44 -8.05
CA TYR A 92 -11.56 18.61 -8.88
C TYR A 92 -12.20 18.44 -10.27
N ASP A 93 -12.01 17.28 -10.92
CA ASP A 93 -12.54 17.02 -12.27
C ASP A 93 -14.08 16.92 -12.31
N ASP A 94 -14.69 16.48 -11.21
CA ASP A 94 -16.15 16.40 -11.04
C ASP A 94 -16.76 17.71 -10.51
N ASP A 95 -15.98 18.80 -10.41
CA ASP A 95 -16.38 20.09 -9.84
C ASP A 95 -16.93 20.00 -8.40
N THR A 96 -16.55 18.97 -7.63
CA THR A 96 -16.96 18.79 -6.22
C THR A 96 -16.03 19.51 -5.24
N ALA A 97 -14.82 19.86 -5.67
CA ALA A 97 -13.88 20.72 -4.96
C ALA A 97 -13.49 21.93 -5.82
N ASN A 98 -13.34 23.10 -5.19
CA ASN A 98 -12.85 24.29 -5.89
C ASN A 98 -11.31 24.30 -5.98
N SER A 99 -10.76 25.22 -6.79
CA SER A 99 -9.32 25.29 -7.02
C SER A 99 -8.50 25.60 -5.76
N ALA A 100 -9.03 26.39 -4.81
CA ALA A 100 -8.31 26.73 -3.59
C ALA A 100 -8.21 25.52 -2.64
N ASP A 101 -9.32 24.79 -2.46
CA ASP A 101 -9.36 23.56 -1.67
C ASP A 101 -8.48 22.47 -2.29
N THR A 102 -8.50 22.35 -3.62
CA THR A 102 -7.65 21.40 -4.35
C THR A 102 -6.17 21.74 -4.22
N ASN A 103 -5.80 23.02 -4.28
CA ASN A 103 -4.42 23.46 -4.07
C ASN A 103 -3.94 23.12 -2.65
N ALA A 104 -4.79 23.39 -1.65
CA ALA A 104 -4.51 23.06 -0.25
C ALA A 104 -4.33 21.55 -0.06
N ALA A 105 -5.21 20.74 -0.67
CA ALA A 105 -5.13 19.27 -0.59
C ALA A 105 -3.84 18.73 -1.25
N PHE A 106 -3.44 19.24 -2.41
CA PHE A 106 -2.16 18.85 -3.03
C PHE A 106 -0.96 19.30 -2.20
N THR A 107 -1.01 20.49 -1.60
CA THR A 107 0.06 20.98 -0.71
C THR A 107 0.22 20.07 0.51
N ASP A 108 -0.87 19.65 1.12
CA ASP A 108 -0.86 18.70 2.24
C ASP A 108 -0.34 17.31 1.80
N LEU A 109 -0.78 16.82 0.63
CA LEU A 109 -0.29 15.57 0.05
C LEU A 109 1.23 15.59 -0.18
N VAL A 110 1.78 16.70 -0.67
CA VAL A 110 3.22 16.91 -0.82
C VAL A 110 3.93 16.78 0.53
N ALA A 111 3.50 17.56 1.52
CA ALA A 111 4.13 17.57 2.84
C ALA A 111 4.11 16.17 3.50
N ARG A 112 2.99 15.45 3.40
CA ARG A 112 2.89 14.08 3.91
C ARG A 112 3.73 13.09 3.12
N SER A 113 3.86 13.25 1.81
CA SER A 113 4.68 12.36 0.98
C SER A 113 6.18 12.54 1.29
N GLU A 114 6.62 13.78 1.50
CA GLU A 114 7.99 14.09 1.95
C GLU A 114 8.26 13.53 3.35
N ALA A 115 7.31 13.68 4.29
CA ALA A 115 7.43 13.13 5.63
C ALA A 115 7.53 11.59 5.61
N LEU A 116 6.70 10.93 4.79
CA LEU A 116 6.75 9.47 4.61
C LEU A 116 8.11 9.03 4.03
N ALA A 117 8.61 9.72 3.01
CA ALA A 117 9.91 9.41 2.41
C ALA A 117 11.06 9.57 3.42
N ALA A 118 11.02 10.62 4.25
CA ALA A 118 11.99 10.82 5.32
C ALA A 118 11.92 9.72 6.39
N GLU A 119 10.72 9.28 6.77
CA GLU A 119 10.52 8.19 7.72
C GLU A 119 11.07 6.86 7.18
N ILE A 120 10.76 6.52 5.92
CA ILE A 120 11.27 5.32 5.25
C ILE A 120 12.80 5.32 5.20
N ALA A 121 13.41 6.47 4.90
CA ALA A 121 14.87 6.62 4.84
C ALA A 121 15.54 6.53 6.22
N ALA A 122 14.83 6.90 7.30
CA ALA A 122 15.32 6.87 8.66
C ALA A 122 15.08 5.54 9.38
N LEU A 123 14.28 4.64 8.80
CA LEU A 123 13.94 3.37 9.44
C LEU A 123 15.17 2.49 9.63
N GLU A 124 15.32 1.91 10.82
CA GLU A 124 16.37 0.93 11.09
C GLU A 124 16.04 -0.41 10.42
N VAL A 125 16.82 -0.77 9.40
CA VAL A 125 16.57 -1.94 8.56
C VAL A 125 17.46 -3.10 8.98
N PRO A 126 16.90 -4.31 9.21
CA PRO A 126 17.71 -5.51 9.42
C PRO A 126 18.65 -5.76 8.25
N GLN A 127 19.90 -6.15 8.53
CA GLN A 127 20.95 -6.35 7.51
C GLN A 127 20.52 -7.23 6.31
N ARG A 128 19.61 -8.19 6.54
CA ARG A 128 19.09 -9.08 5.49
C ARG A 128 18.17 -8.40 4.49
N ALA A 129 17.56 -7.27 4.84
CA ALA A 129 16.61 -6.53 4.01
C ALA A 129 17.21 -5.25 3.41
N THR A 130 18.47 -4.91 3.70
CA THR A 130 19.10 -3.64 3.27
C THR A 130 19.07 -3.43 1.77
N ASP A 131 19.36 -4.47 0.97
CA ASP A 131 19.40 -4.36 -0.49
C ASP A 131 18.00 -4.07 -1.08
N VAL A 132 16.98 -4.74 -0.57
CA VAL A 132 15.57 -4.51 -0.98
C VAL A 132 15.11 -3.12 -0.53
N TRP A 133 15.50 -2.71 0.68
CA TRP A 133 15.08 -1.43 1.25
C TRP A 133 15.64 -0.22 0.51
N ALA A 134 16.81 -0.33 -0.13
CA ALA A 134 17.33 0.73 -0.99
C ALA A 134 16.35 1.07 -2.13
N GLY A 135 15.69 0.07 -2.72
CA GLY A 135 14.65 0.27 -3.73
C GLY A 135 13.39 0.94 -3.17
N VAL A 136 13.01 0.60 -1.93
CA VAL A 136 11.89 1.25 -1.22
C VAL A 136 12.18 2.74 -0.99
N ILE A 137 13.39 3.10 -0.56
CA ILE A 137 13.81 4.51 -0.37
C ILE A 137 13.75 5.28 -1.68
N GLN A 138 14.22 4.68 -2.78
CA GLN A 138 14.13 5.31 -4.10
C GLN A 138 12.67 5.54 -4.49
N ALA A 139 11.82 4.52 -4.39
CA ALA A 139 10.40 4.62 -4.72
C ALA A 139 9.68 5.66 -3.84
N ALA A 140 10.03 5.77 -2.55
CA ALA A 140 9.49 6.80 -1.67
C ALA A 140 9.90 8.22 -2.08
N THR A 141 11.13 8.38 -2.57
CA THR A 141 11.62 9.66 -3.10
C THR A 141 10.88 10.04 -4.39
N GLU A 142 10.66 9.08 -5.29
CA GLU A 142 9.87 9.27 -6.51
C GLU A 142 8.40 9.59 -6.20
N PHE A 143 7.85 8.98 -5.15
CA PHE A 143 6.50 9.26 -4.65
C PHE A 143 6.37 10.71 -4.16
N ALA A 144 7.30 11.19 -3.34
CA ALA A 144 7.31 12.58 -2.91
C ALA A 144 7.49 13.56 -4.08
N ALA A 145 8.39 13.25 -5.01
CA ALA A 145 8.61 14.06 -6.21
C ALA A 145 7.36 14.12 -7.10
N ALA A 146 6.65 13.01 -7.26
CA ALA A 146 5.41 12.95 -8.04
C ALA A 146 4.27 13.74 -7.38
N ALA A 147 4.18 13.78 -6.04
CA ALA A 147 3.26 14.68 -5.36
C ALA A 147 3.54 16.15 -5.68
N ALA A 148 4.81 16.57 -5.65
CA ALA A 148 5.21 17.92 -5.99
C ALA A 148 4.90 18.25 -7.46
N ALA A 149 5.11 17.28 -8.37
CA ALA A 149 4.76 17.40 -9.77
C ALA A 149 3.25 17.50 -10.00
N MET A 150 2.41 16.83 -9.19
CA MET A 150 0.95 17.01 -9.24
C MET A 150 0.53 18.43 -8.88
N LEU A 151 1.10 18.98 -7.80
CA LEU A 151 0.84 20.36 -7.39
C LEU A 151 1.31 21.37 -8.46
N ASP A 152 2.50 21.17 -9.03
CA ASP A 152 3.01 22.00 -10.12
C ASP A 152 2.13 21.92 -11.37
N GLY A 153 1.77 20.71 -11.80
CA GLY A 153 0.88 20.48 -12.92
C GLY A 153 -0.49 21.12 -12.72
N PHE A 154 -1.00 21.13 -11.48
CA PHE A 154 -2.24 21.79 -11.13
C PHE A 154 -2.14 23.33 -11.14
N ALA A 155 -1.06 23.88 -10.60
CA ALA A 155 -0.93 25.33 -10.39
C ALA A 155 -0.42 26.08 -11.63
N ASN A 156 0.44 25.44 -12.43
CA ASN A 156 1.27 26.12 -13.42
C ASN A 156 1.03 25.65 -14.86
N GLN A 157 0.26 24.58 -15.09
CA GLN A 157 0.01 24.03 -16.42
C GLN A 157 -1.47 24.14 -16.80
N PRO A 158 -1.78 24.48 -18.06
CA PRO A 158 -3.17 24.50 -18.52
C PRO A 158 -3.72 23.09 -18.68
N GLY A 159 -4.95 22.85 -18.24
CA GLY A 159 -5.63 21.56 -18.36
C GLY A 159 -5.17 20.54 -17.32
N SER A 160 -5.46 19.26 -17.56
CA SER A 160 -5.22 18.18 -16.61
C SER A 160 -3.98 17.32 -16.90
N GLU A 161 -3.34 17.49 -18.06
CA GLU A 161 -2.29 16.59 -18.55
C GLU A 161 -1.11 16.47 -17.58
N GLY A 162 -0.56 17.60 -17.11
CA GLY A 162 0.56 17.60 -16.17
C GLY A 162 0.23 16.93 -14.83
N ARG A 163 -0.93 17.26 -14.27
CA ARG A 163 -1.39 16.70 -12.99
C ARG A 163 -1.68 15.20 -13.10
N LEU A 164 -2.33 14.75 -14.18
CA LEU A 164 -2.66 13.33 -14.39
C LEU A 164 -1.43 12.48 -14.72
N ALA A 165 -0.45 13.02 -15.46
CA ALA A 165 0.83 12.35 -15.66
C ALA A 165 1.59 12.18 -14.33
N ALA A 166 1.58 13.20 -13.47
CA ALA A 166 2.17 13.10 -12.14
C ALA A 166 1.40 12.14 -11.21
N LEU A 167 0.07 12.02 -11.35
CA LEU A 167 -0.73 11.02 -10.64
C LEU A 167 -0.33 9.58 -11.06
N ASP A 168 -0.11 9.34 -12.35
CA ASP A 168 0.38 8.05 -12.84
C ASP A 168 1.76 7.70 -12.24
N GLN A 169 2.66 8.68 -12.18
CA GLN A 169 3.95 8.51 -11.51
C GLN A 169 3.80 8.24 -10.00
N TYR A 170 2.89 8.94 -9.34
CA TYR A 170 2.62 8.77 -7.91
C TYR A 170 2.11 7.36 -7.59
N THR A 171 1.14 6.88 -8.38
CA THR A 171 0.60 5.52 -8.22
C THR A 171 1.61 4.43 -8.62
N THR A 172 2.46 4.69 -9.61
CA THR A 172 3.57 3.80 -9.97
C THR A 172 4.59 3.67 -8.84
N ALA A 173 5.00 4.80 -8.25
CA ALA A 173 5.92 4.82 -7.12
C ALA A 173 5.32 4.14 -5.87
N ALA A 174 4.02 4.32 -5.63
CA ALA A 174 3.29 3.59 -4.58
C ALA A 174 3.33 2.08 -4.79
N ALA A 175 3.11 1.62 -6.03
CA ALA A 175 3.17 0.20 -6.37
C ALA A 175 4.61 -0.36 -6.23
N ALA A 176 5.62 0.42 -6.58
CA ALA A 176 7.03 0.05 -6.40
C ALA A 176 7.39 -0.09 -4.90
N MET A 177 6.93 0.83 -4.05
CA MET A 177 7.06 0.69 -2.59
C MET A 177 6.34 -0.56 -2.07
N ALA A 178 5.11 -0.82 -2.51
CA ALA A 178 4.36 -2.01 -2.10
C ALA A 178 5.08 -3.31 -2.50
N GLY A 179 5.68 -3.36 -3.69
CA GLY A 179 6.54 -4.47 -4.12
C GLY A 179 7.75 -4.64 -3.21
N GLY A 180 8.48 -3.56 -2.93
CA GLY A 180 9.64 -3.61 -2.03
C GLY A 180 9.28 -4.00 -0.60
N PHE A 181 8.13 -3.55 -0.08
CA PHE A 181 7.61 -4.00 1.22
C PHE A 181 7.31 -5.50 1.23
N ALA A 182 6.69 -6.02 0.17
CA ALA A 182 6.39 -7.44 0.03
C ALA A 182 7.68 -8.28 -0.04
N ASP A 183 8.72 -7.78 -0.72
CA ASP A 183 10.02 -8.45 -0.86
C ASP A 183 10.88 -8.38 0.43
N ALA A 184 10.70 -7.34 1.25
CA ALA A 184 11.41 -7.19 2.52
C ALA A 184 10.96 -8.21 3.59
N ARG A 185 9.69 -8.63 3.55
CA ARG A 185 9.13 -9.61 4.50
C ARG A 185 9.83 -10.97 4.46
N PRO A 186 9.97 -11.68 3.32
CA PRO A 186 10.63 -12.98 3.27
C PRO A 186 12.13 -12.90 3.60
N ALA A 187 12.79 -11.77 3.34
CA ALA A 187 14.20 -11.56 3.69
C ALA A 187 14.45 -11.59 5.22
N ILE A 188 13.41 -11.34 6.02
CA ILE A 188 13.48 -11.30 7.48
C ILE A 188 13.05 -12.63 8.11
N THR A 189 12.05 -13.29 7.52
CA THR A 189 11.49 -14.54 8.06
C THR A 189 12.21 -15.80 7.59
N GLY A 190 13.01 -15.72 6.52
CA GLY A 190 13.87 -16.81 6.01
C GLY A 190 15.26 -16.79 6.63
#